data_AF-A0A1G7DZ04-F1
#
_entry.id   AF-A0A1G7DZ04-F1
#
_cell.length_a   1.000
_cell.length_b   1.000
_cell.length_c   1.000
_cell.angle_alpha   90.00
_cell.angle_beta   90.00
_cell.angle_gamma   90.00
#
_symmetry.space_group_name_H-M   'P 1'
#
loop_
_entity.id
_entity.type
_entity.pdbx_description
1 polymer ?
#
loop_
_entity_poly.entity_id
_entity_poly.type
_entity_poly.pdbx_seq_one_letter_code
_entity_poly.pdbx_strand_id
1 'polypeptide(L)'
;MPKDTFAPATLRVSIDQHSLAGRKPENQDFHGAPVPRGQGLALKGDTLAVADGISSSPVSAEAAELAVKSLLTDDYAPPTAGPCAPPPPG
;
A
#
# COMPACT_ATOMS: atom_id res chain seq x y z
N MET A 1 -19.87 11.58 -32.45
CA MET A 1 -20.10 10.63 -31.34
C MET A 1 -19.82 11.36 -30.04
N PRO A 2 -20.80 11.51 -29.13
CA PRO A 2 -20.49 11.90 -27.77
C PRO A 2 -19.68 10.76 -27.14
N LYS A 3 -18.51 11.07 -26.55
CA LYS A 3 -17.84 10.11 -25.68
C LYS A 3 -18.66 10.09 -24.39
N ASP A 4 -19.36 8.99 -24.13
CA ASP A 4 -19.97 8.73 -22.83
C ASP A 4 -18.86 8.73 -21.79
N THR A 5 -18.62 9.91 -21.24
CA THR A 5 -17.64 10.12 -20.20
C THR A 5 -18.34 9.70 -18.91
N PHE A 6 -18.38 8.40 -18.66
CA PHE A 6 -18.66 7.91 -17.33
C PHE A 6 -17.50 8.36 -16.45
N ALA A 7 -17.72 9.40 -15.64
CA ALA A 7 -16.83 9.67 -14.52
C ALA A 7 -16.82 8.39 -13.67
N PRO A 8 -15.64 7.79 -13.39
CA PRO A 8 -15.58 6.55 -12.64
C PRO A 8 -16.28 6.76 -11.29
N ALA A 9 -17.19 5.85 -10.95
CA ALA A 9 -17.88 5.89 -9.67
C ALA A 9 -16.83 6.02 -8.56
N THR A 10 -16.97 7.05 -7.73
CA THR A 10 -15.96 7.34 -6.70
C THR A 10 -16.00 6.25 -5.65
N LEU A 11 -15.01 5.34 -5.68
CA LEU A 11 -14.83 4.32 -4.66
C LEU A 11 -14.68 5.01 -3.29
N ARG A 12 -15.47 4.56 -2.32
CA ARG A 12 -15.42 5.03 -0.93
C ARG A 12 -14.97 3.87 -0.07
N VAL A 13 -13.91 4.09 0.71
CA VAL A 13 -13.35 3.08 1.62
C VAL A 13 -13.32 3.68 3.02
N SER A 14 -13.69 2.88 4.01
CA SER A 14 -13.55 3.20 5.43
C SER A 14 -12.81 2.05 6.08
N ILE A 15 -11.72 2.37 6.79
CA ILE A 15 -10.80 1.38 7.34
C ILE A 15 -10.60 1.69 8.81
N ASP A 16 -10.79 0.67 9.64
CA ASP A 16 -10.32 0.64 11.02
C ASP A 16 -9.23 -0.42 11.14
N GLN A 17 -8.26 -0.16 12.00
CA GLN A 17 -7.13 -1.03 12.19
C GLN A 17 -6.83 -1.23 13.68
N HIS A 18 -6.51 -2.46 14.05
CA HIS A 18 -6.24 -2.84 15.42
C HIS A 18 -5.29 -4.03 15.47
N SER A 19 -4.35 -4.03 16.42
CA SER A 19 -3.45 -5.15 16.64
C SER A 19 -3.14 -5.29 18.13
N LEU A 20 -3.01 -6.53 18.61
CA LEU A 20 -2.79 -6.88 20.02
C LEU A 20 -1.78 -8.01 20.14
N ALA A 21 -0.90 -7.94 21.13
CA ALA A 21 0.06 -9.02 21.45
C ALA A 21 -0.64 -10.32 21.94
N GLY A 22 -1.83 -10.19 22.53
CA GLY A 22 -2.56 -11.30 23.15
C GLY A 22 -1.79 -11.90 24.32
N ARG A 23 -1.35 -13.16 24.18
CA ARG A 23 -0.61 -13.91 25.22
C ARG A 23 0.90 -13.70 25.18
N LYS A 24 1.43 -13.11 24.10
CA LYS A 24 2.86 -12.87 23.92
C LYS A 24 3.29 -11.61 24.70
N PRO A 25 4.55 -11.53 25.15
CA PRO A 25 5.06 -10.33 25.84
C PRO A 25 5.11 -9.11 24.91
N GLU A 26 5.25 -9.35 23.61
CA GLU A 26 5.36 -8.30 22.58
C GLU A 26 4.44 -8.62 21.41
N ASN A 27 3.89 -7.56 20.81
CA ASN A 27 3.17 -7.67 19.55
C ASN A 27 4.17 -7.54 18.41
N GLN A 28 4.27 -8.57 17.57
CA GLN A 28 5.18 -8.57 16.43
C GLN A 28 4.42 -8.56 15.10
N ASP A 29 3.11 -8.37 15.16
CA ASP A 29 2.27 -8.22 14.00
C ASP A 29 2.33 -6.77 13.51
N PHE A 30 2.31 -6.57 12.20
CA PHE A 30 2.23 -5.25 11.60
C PHE A 30 1.18 -5.24 10.49
N HIS A 31 0.51 -4.11 10.32
CA HIS A 31 -0.50 -3.93 9.28
C HIS A 31 -0.45 -2.51 8.71
N GLY A 32 -0.93 -2.34 7.48
CA GLY A 32 -0.95 -1.06 6.78
C GLY A 32 -2.04 -0.99 5.73
N ALA A 33 -2.64 0.20 5.59
CA ALA A 33 -3.70 0.48 4.63
C ALA A 33 -3.64 1.95 4.18
N PRO A 34 -2.67 2.31 3.33
CA PRO A 34 -2.56 3.67 2.81
C PRO A 34 -3.72 3.92 1.85
N VAL A 35 -4.62 4.83 2.21
CA VAL A 35 -5.80 5.16 1.38
C VAL A 35 -5.41 6.17 0.30
N PRO A 36 -5.27 5.77 -0.99
CA PRO A 36 -5.06 6.71 -2.08
C PRO A 36 -6.28 7.61 -2.26
N ARG A 37 -6.11 8.76 -2.91
CA ARG A 37 -7.20 9.71 -3.17
C ARG A 37 -7.44 9.88 -4.67
N GLY A 38 -8.65 10.30 -5.02
CA GLY A 38 -9.00 10.67 -6.39
C GLY A 38 -8.86 9.50 -7.37
N GLN A 39 -8.16 9.73 -8.48
CA GLN A 39 -8.04 8.75 -9.56
C GLN A 39 -7.29 7.48 -9.15
N GLY A 40 -6.32 7.56 -8.24
CA GLY A 40 -5.63 6.38 -7.73
C GLY A 40 -6.61 5.40 -7.08
N LEU A 41 -7.49 5.90 -6.20
CA LEU A 41 -8.53 5.08 -5.57
C LEU A 41 -9.59 4.59 -6.57
N ALA A 42 -9.99 5.44 -7.52
CA ALA A 42 -11.04 5.09 -8.48
C ALA A 42 -10.57 4.07 -9.54
N LEU A 43 -9.28 4.02 -9.85
CA LEU A 43 -8.72 3.16 -10.91
C LEU A 43 -7.97 1.95 -10.37
N LYS A 44 -7.22 2.12 -9.26
CA LYS A 44 -6.38 1.07 -8.68
C LYS A 44 -7.02 0.42 -7.44
N GLY A 45 -7.92 1.13 -6.76
CA GLY A 45 -8.48 0.68 -5.48
C GLY A 45 -7.56 1.01 -4.31
N ASP A 46 -7.67 0.22 -3.24
CA ASP A 46 -6.87 0.35 -2.02
C ASP A 46 -6.26 -1.01 -1.66
N THR A 47 -4.98 -1.01 -1.29
CA THR A 47 -4.21 -2.21 -0.93
C THR A 47 -3.97 -2.24 0.56
N LEU A 48 -4.41 -3.33 1.20
CA LEU A 48 -4.21 -3.60 2.62
C LEU A 48 -3.20 -4.73 2.78
N ALA A 49 -2.29 -4.57 3.74
CA ALA A 49 -1.25 -5.55 4.03
C ALA A 49 -1.19 -5.84 5.53
N VAL A 50 -0.96 -7.12 5.88
CA VAL A 50 -0.78 -7.63 7.23
C VAL A 50 0.37 -8.63 7.21
N ALA A 51 1.26 -8.55 8.20
CA ALA A 51 2.34 -9.51 8.42
C ALA A 51 2.36 -9.92 9.90
N ASP A 52 2.61 -11.21 10.15
CA ASP A 52 2.78 -11.82 11.48
C ASP A 52 4.27 -12.06 11.75
N GLY A 53 4.76 -11.53 12.87
CA GLY A 53 6.10 -11.80 13.35
C GLY A 53 6.18 -13.14 14.08
N ILE A 54 6.96 -14.08 13.53
CA ILE A 54 7.01 -15.48 13.99
C ILE A 54 7.65 -15.73 15.38
N SER A 55 7.94 -14.72 16.20
CA SER A 55 8.42 -14.81 17.60
C SER A 55 9.70 -15.59 17.88
N SER A 56 10.34 -16.12 16.84
CA SER A 56 11.64 -16.79 16.94
C SER A 56 12.81 -15.80 17.02
N SER A 57 12.55 -14.50 16.86
CA SER A 57 13.57 -13.46 16.84
C SER A 57 13.09 -12.14 17.46
N PRO A 58 13.98 -11.38 18.14
CA PRO A 58 13.67 -10.03 18.61
C PRO A 58 13.42 -9.04 17.47
N VAL A 59 13.90 -9.32 16.25
CA VAL A 59 13.68 -8.43 15.08
C VAL A 59 12.46 -8.82 14.24
N SER A 60 11.63 -9.76 14.71
CA SER A 60 10.44 -10.20 13.95
C SER A 60 9.41 -9.09 13.75
N ALA A 61 9.29 -8.13 14.69
CA ALA A 61 8.44 -6.96 14.53
C ALA A 61 8.94 -6.04 13.39
N GLU A 62 10.24 -5.77 13.34
CA GLU A 62 10.86 -4.96 12.28
C GLU A 62 10.73 -5.64 10.91
N ALA A 63 10.86 -6.97 10.87
CA ALA A 63 10.68 -7.74 9.65
C ALA A 63 9.23 -7.67 9.14
N ALA A 64 8.23 -7.78 10.03
CA ALA A 64 6.82 -7.62 9.69
C ALA A 64 6.51 -6.20 9.18
N GLU A 65 7.05 -5.18 9.85
CA GLU A 65 6.94 -3.79 9.43
C GLU A 65 7.55 -3.55 8.04
N LEU A 66 8.76 -4.04 7.81
CA LEU A 66 9.45 -3.91 6.52
C LEU A 66 8.66 -4.60 5.41
N ALA A 67 8.19 -5.82 5.64
CA ALA A 67 7.42 -6.57 4.65
C ALA A 67 6.16 -5.81 4.20
N VAL A 68 5.41 -5.27 5.16
CA VAL A 68 4.21 -4.46 4.88
C VAL A 68 4.57 -3.16 4.17
N LYS A 69 5.57 -2.42 4.65
CA LYS A 69 5.98 -1.15 4.04
C LYS A 69 6.49 -1.33 2.62
N SER A 70 7.32 -2.35 2.36
CA SER A 70 7.85 -2.65 1.03
C SER A 70 6.73 -2.99 0.06
N LEU A 71 5.82 -3.89 0.44
CA LEU A 71 4.67 -4.26 -0.40
C LEU A 71 3.82 -3.05 -0.78
N LEU A 72 3.46 -2.24 0.22
CA LEU A 72 2.62 -1.06 0.00
C LEU A 72 3.36 -0.01 -0.83
N THR A 73 4.65 0.22 -0.58
CA THR A 73 5.43 1.20 -1.35
C THR A 73 5.52 0.80 -2.81
N ASP A 74 5.78 -0.47 -3.10
CA ASP A 74 5.87 -0.99 -4.46
C ASP A 74 4.52 -0.94 -5.18
N ASP A 75 3.43 -1.23 -4.48
CA ASP A 75 2.11 -1.13 -5.06
C ASP A 75 1.72 0.32 -5.35
N TYR A 76 2.07 1.29 -4.50
CA TYR A 76 1.77 2.71 -4.76
C TYR A 76 2.79 3.42 -5.64
N ALA A 77 3.87 2.75 -6.04
CA ALA A 77 4.84 3.33 -6.95
C ALA A 77 4.15 3.64 -8.30
N PRO A 78 4.31 4.86 -8.84
CA PRO A 78 3.90 5.12 -10.21
C PRO A 78 4.63 4.12 -11.12
N PRO A 79 3.97 3.54 -12.14
CA PRO A 79 4.66 2.72 -13.11
C PRO A 79 5.80 3.57 -13.67
N THR A 80 7.04 3.12 -13.46
CA THR A 80 8.23 3.93 -13.74
C THR A 80 8.12 4.57 -15.12
N ALA A 81 8.25 5.89 -15.20
CA ALA A 81 8.37 6.57 -16.47
C ALA A 81 9.59 5.98 -17.19
N GLY A 82 9.37 5.34 -18.34
CA GLY A 82 10.36 4.48 -18.98
C GLY A 82 11.69 5.17 -19.36
N PRO A 83 12.73 4.41 -19.74
CA PRO A 83 13.98 4.99 -20.20
C PRO A 83 13.83 5.43 -21.67
N CYS A 84 13.18 6.55 -21.94
CA CYS A 84 13.36 7.27 -23.21
C CYS A 84 12.80 8.70 -23.13
N ALA A 85 13.46 9.58 -22.38
CA ALA A 85 13.41 11.01 -22.68
C ALA A 85 14.73 11.34 -23.40
N PRO A 86 14.73 11.78 -24.67
CA PRO A 86 15.95 12.23 -25.33
C PRO A 86 16.51 13.46 -24.59
N PRO A 87 17.85 13.62 -24.55
CA PRO A 87 18.46 14.78 -23.91
C PRO A 87 18.01 16.09 -24.60
N PRO A 88 17.94 17.21 -23.86
CA PRO A 88 17.53 18.49 -24.44
C PRO A 88 18.51 18.95 -25.54
N PRO A 89 18.03 19.62 -26.60
CA PRO A 89 18.91 20.20 -27.61
C PRO A 89 19.75 21.33 -26.99
N GLY A 90 21.05 21.33 -27.31
CA GLY A 90 22.00 22.40 -26.98
C GLY A 90 21.93 23.56 -27.96
#